data_AF-A0A833LR63-F1
#
_entry.id   AF-A0A833LR63-F1
#
_cell.length_a   1.000
_cell.length_b   1.000
_cell.length_c   1.000
_cell.angle_alpha   90.00
_cell.angle_beta   90.00
_cell.angle_gamma   90.00
#
_symmetry.space_group_name_H-M   'P 1'
#
loop_
_entity.id
_entity.type
_entity.pdbx_description
1 polymer ?
#
loop_
_entity_poly.entity_id
_entity_poly.type
_entity_poly.pdbx_seq_one_letter_code
_entity_poly.pdbx_strand_id
1 'polypeptide(L)'
;MLDMAINDKIVTVCNDISSAGNFSSCVIGLAMLKKASDRTAFRERFIREVEAAGLTSAEISKATGVPKPLIDKLRQRRAEATNVDAAIRLARFFGMTVEEMAGTTAGNPEISEILALILRLSPEERALVLAQLEGVAARRRSR
;
A
#
# COMPACT_ATOMS: atom_id res chain seq x y z
N MET A 1 -7.47 -6.82 14.62
CA MET A 1 -7.36 -8.30 14.56
C MET A 1 -7.19 -8.83 13.12
N LEU A 2 -7.65 -8.13 12.09
CA LEU A 2 -7.44 -8.51 10.66
C LEU A 2 -6.03 -8.15 10.12
N ASP A 3 -5.36 -7.15 10.69
CA ASP A 3 -3.98 -6.76 10.29
C ASP A 3 -2.94 -7.85 10.54
N MET A 4 -3.10 -8.64 11.61
CA MET A 4 -2.10 -9.60 12.04
C MET A 4 -2.05 -10.85 11.15
N ALA A 5 -3.20 -11.32 10.68
CA ALA A 5 -3.31 -12.50 9.82
C ALA A 5 -2.79 -12.26 8.38
N ILE A 6 -2.84 -11.01 7.92
CA ILE A 6 -2.29 -10.64 6.61
C ILE A 6 -0.77 -10.44 6.73
N ASN A 7 -0.31 -9.83 7.81
CA ASN A 7 1.12 -9.68 8.09
C ASN A 7 1.81 -11.05 8.21
N ASP A 8 1.19 -12.03 8.86
CA ASP A 8 1.69 -13.41 8.93
C ASP A 8 1.77 -14.07 7.54
N LYS A 9 0.76 -13.92 6.70
CA LYS A 9 0.78 -14.46 5.33
C LYS A 9 1.86 -13.81 4.46
N ILE A 10 2.10 -12.51 4.64
CA ILE A 10 3.16 -11.77 3.94
C ILE A 10 4.53 -12.27 4.40
N VAL A 11 4.75 -12.42 5.71
CA VAL A 11 6.01 -12.93 6.28
C VAL A 11 6.31 -14.34 5.81
N THR A 12 5.31 -15.24 5.79
CA THR A 12 5.48 -16.61 5.30
C THR A 12 5.89 -16.65 3.82
N VAL A 13 5.23 -15.86 2.97
CA VAL A 13 5.57 -15.78 1.54
C VAL A 13 6.98 -15.20 1.33
N CYS A 14 7.40 -14.21 2.12
CA CYS A 14 8.76 -13.66 2.07
C CYS A 14 9.84 -14.69 2.46
N ASN A 15 9.55 -15.56 3.43
CA ASN A 15 10.44 -16.65 3.85
C ASN A 15 10.57 -17.73 2.76
N ASP A 16 9.46 -18.10 2.11
CA ASP A 16 9.45 -19.08 1.03
C ASP A 16 10.20 -18.58 -0.22
N ILE A 17 10.11 -17.28 -0.51
CA ILE A 17 10.82 -16.65 -1.62
C ILE A 17 12.33 -16.55 -1.36
N SER A 18 12.73 -16.27 -0.12
CA SER A 18 14.15 -16.15 0.26
C SER A 18 14.89 -17.49 0.21
N SER A 19 14.19 -18.61 0.45
CA SER A 19 14.77 -19.96 0.36
C SER A 19 14.96 -20.48 -1.07
N ALA A 20 14.32 -19.86 -2.07
CA ALA A 20 14.33 -20.32 -3.45
C ALA A 20 15.54 -19.87 -4.30
N GLY A 21 16.47 -19.07 -3.75
CA GLY A 21 17.79 -18.77 -4.34
C GLY A 21 17.81 -18.04 -5.69
N ASN A 22 16.66 -17.71 -6.28
CA ASN A 22 16.57 -17.14 -7.62
C ASN A 22 16.11 -15.67 -7.53
N PHE A 23 17.06 -14.74 -7.67
CA PHE A 23 16.84 -13.30 -7.53
C PHE A 23 15.66 -12.79 -8.39
N SER A 24 15.47 -13.37 -9.58
CA SER A 24 14.38 -12.99 -10.50
C SER A 24 12.98 -13.39 -10.02
N SER A 25 12.81 -14.52 -9.31
CA SER A 25 11.51 -14.90 -8.74
C SER A 25 11.20 -14.10 -7.48
N CYS A 26 12.25 -13.69 -6.74
CA CYS A 26 12.13 -12.82 -5.58
C CYS A 26 11.61 -11.42 -5.95
N VAL A 27 12.14 -10.82 -7.02
CA VAL A 27 11.66 -9.50 -7.51
C VAL A 27 10.20 -9.55 -7.98
N ILE A 28 9.78 -10.62 -8.67
CA ILE A 28 8.39 -10.80 -9.12
C ILE A 28 7.45 -10.98 -7.92
N GLY A 29 7.84 -11.79 -6.93
CA GLY A 29 7.09 -11.99 -5.69
C GLY A 29 6.93 -10.68 -4.91
N LEU A 30 8.01 -9.92 -4.75
CA LEU A 30 7.99 -8.61 -4.08
C LEU A 30 7.06 -7.61 -4.80
N ALA A 31 7.09 -7.57 -6.14
CA ALA A 31 6.23 -6.70 -6.94
C ALA A 31 4.74 -7.07 -6.82
N MET A 32 4.42 -8.37 -6.77
CA MET A 32 3.04 -8.85 -6.57
C MET A 32 2.53 -8.55 -5.17
N LEU A 33 3.37 -8.73 -4.14
CA LEU A 33 3.05 -8.40 -2.75
C LEU A 33 2.84 -6.89 -2.57
N LYS A 34 3.71 -6.07 -3.15
CA LYS A 34 3.57 -4.61 -3.17
C LYS A 34 2.24 -4.19 -3.82
N LYS A 35 1.92 -4.71 -5.02
CA LYS A 35 0.67 -4.41 -5.73
C LYS A 35 -0.59 -4.88 -4.98
N ALA A 36 -0.52 -5.98 -4.25
CA ALA A 36 -1.63 -6.45 -3.41
C ALA A 36 -1.81 -5.57 -2.16
N SER A 37 -0.71 -5.13 -1.54
CA SER A 37 -0.69 -4.20 -0.42
C SER A 37 -1.24 -2.82 -0.82
N ASP A 38 -0.76 -2.25 -1.94
CA ASP A 38 -1.16 -0.94 -2.44
C ASP A 38 -2.68 -0.86 -2.73
N ARG A 39 -3.27 -1.92 -3.32
CA ARG A 39 -4.72 -1.99 -3.57
C ARG A 39 -5.53 -2.07 -2.28
N THR A 40 -5.00 -2.76 -1.27
CA THR A 40 -5.67 -2.88 0.03
C THR A 40 -5.63 -1.56 0.78
N ALA A 41 -4.46 -0.92 0.82
CA ALA A 41 -4.25 0.38 1.43
C ALA A 41 -5.10 1.48 0.76
N PHE A 42 -5.16 1.50 -0.58
CA PHE A 42 -6.02 2.41 -1.33
C PHE A 42 -7.48 2.30 -0.89
N ARG A 43 -7.99 1.07 -0.84
CA ARG A 43 -9.38 0.79 -0.48
C ARG A 43 -9.68 1.23 0.95
N GLU A 44 -8.79 0.92 1.88
CA GLU A 44 -8.98 1.28 3.29
C GLU A 44 -8.97 2.78 3.49
N ARG A 45 -8.04 3.49 2.83
CA ARG A 45 -8.01 4.94 2.88
C ARG A 45 -9.26 5.54 2.25
N PHE A 46 -9.66 5.07 1.07
CA PHE A 46 -10.89 5.50 0.42
C PHE A 46 -12.12 5.32 1.33
N ILE A 47 -12.27 4.17 1.98
CA ILE A 47 -13.38 3.93 2.91
C ILE A 47 -13.36 4.92 4.07
N ARG A 48 -12.18 5.18 4.66
CA ARG A 48 -12.04 6.17 5.74
C ARG A 48 -12.44 7.57 5.31
N GLU A 49 -12.00 8.03 4.15
CA GLU A 49 -12.33 9.37 3.65
C GLU A 49 -13.83 9.49 3.33
N VAL A 50 -14.44 8.45 2.78
CA VAL A 50 -15.90 8.39 2.52
C VAL A 50 -16.69 8.44 3.82
N GLU A 51 -16.28 7.68 4.83
CA GLU A 51 -16.92 7.66 6.16
C GLU A 51 -16.75 8.99 6.90
N ALA A 52 -15.55 9.58 6.85
CA ALA A 52 -15.26 10.89 7.45
C ALA A 52 -16.07 12.02 6.79
N ALA A 53 -16.25 11.96 5.47
CA ALA A 53 -17.04 12.93 4.72
C ALA A 53 -18.56 12.68 4.79
N GLY A 54 -19.00 11.54 5.34
CA GLY A 54 -20.42 11.17 5.41
C GLY A 54 -21.09 10.92 4.05
N LEU A 55 -20.32 10.56 3.03
CA LEU A 55 -20.80 10.49 1.64
C LEU A 55 -21.42 9.13 1.30
N THR A 56 -22.50 9.17 0.53
CA THR A 56 -23.11 8.00 -0.08
C THR A 56 -22.44 7.63 -1.40
N SER A 57 -22.55 6.36 -1.81
CA SER A 57 -22.03 5.90 -3.10
C SER A 57 -22.67 6.64 -4.29
N ALA A 58 -23.90 7.14 -4.12
CA ALA A 58 -24.60 7.91 -5.16
C ALA A 58 -24.00 9.32 -5.32
N GLU A 59 -23.68 9.99 -4.21
CA GLU A 59 -23.04 11.31 -4.22
C GLU A 59 -21.64 11.24 -4.83
N ILE A 60 -20.85 10.23 -4.45
CA ILE A 60 -19.52 10.00 -5.02
C ILE A 60 -19.63 9.70 -6.51
N SER A 61 -20.60 8.88 -6.93
CA SER A 61 -20.82 8.56 -8.35
C SER A 61 -21.13 9.82 -9.16
N LYS A 62 -22.01 10.67 -8.65
CA LYS A 62 -22.38 11.94 -9.28
C LYS A 62 -21.22 12.91 -9.38
N ALA A 63 -20.38 12.99 -8.34
CA ALA A 63 -19.25 13.92 -8.29
C ALA A 63 -18.03 13.47 -9.11
N THR A 64 -17.79 12.15 -9.19
CA THR A 64 -16.58 11.59 -9.82
C THR A 64 -16.82 11.02 -11.22
N GLY A 65 -18.08 10.78 -11.58
CA GLY A 65 -18.45 10.05 -12.80
C GLY A 65 -18.13 8.56 -12.75
N VAL A 66 -17.67 8.04 -11.61
CA VAL A 66 -17.42 6.60 -11.42
C VAL A 66 -18.75 5.89 -11.17
N PRO A 67 -19.06 4.78 -11.86
CA PRO A 67 -20.33 4.08 -11.67
C PRO A 67 -20.55 3.63 -10.23
N LYS A 68 -21.73 3.93 -9.67
CA LYS A 68 -22.14 3.51 -8.31
C LYS A 68 -21.86 2.02 -8.01
N PRO A 69 -22.13 1.05 -8.92
CA PRO A 69 -21.83 -0.36 -8.64
C PRO A 69 -20.34 -0.63 -8.38
N LEU A 70 -19.44 0.13 -9.01
CA LEU A 70 -18.00 0.01 -8.80
C LEU A 70 -17.60 0.54 -7.41
N ILE A 71 -18.19 1.66 -7.00
CA ILE A 71 -17.98 2.23 -5.65
C ILE A 71 -18.52 1.28 -4.57
N ASP A 72 -19.70 0.69 -4.79
CA ASP A 72 -20.27 -0.29 -3.86
C ASP A 72 -19.39 -1.55 -3.74
N LYS A 73 -18.83 -2.06 -4.85
CA LYS A 73 -17.85 -3.16 -4.83
C LYS A 73 -16.60 -2.83 -4.01
N LEU A 74 -16.05 -1.63 -4.17
CA LEU A 74 -14.90 -1.13 -3.38
C LEU A 74 -15.20 -1.15 -1.88
N ARG A 75 -16.41 -0.74 -1.47
CA ARG A 75 -16.84 -0.74 -0.06
C ARG A 75 -17.04 -2.16 0.49
N GLN A 76 -17.64 -3.06 -0.27
CA GLN A 76 -18.05 -4.41 0.18
C GLN A 76 -16.94 -5.48 0.20
N ARG A 77 -15.65 -5.09 0.18
CA ARG A 77 -14.48 -6.01 0.18
C ARG A 77 -14.34 -6.92 -1.05
N ARG A 78 -15.08 -6.70 -2.15
CA ARG A 78 -14.90 -7.46 -3.41
C ARG A 78 -13.99 -6.67 -4.35
N ALA A 79 -12.70 -6.64 -4.04
CA ALA A 79 -11.71 -5.97 -4.86
C ALA A 79 -11.35 -6.80 -6.10
N GLU A 80 -12.24 -6.83 -7.09
CA GLU A 80 -11.75 -6.89 -8.47
C GLU A 80 -11.02 -5.56 -8.72
N ALA A 81 -9.85 -5.64 -9.34
CA ALA A 81 -8.98 -4.49 -9.55
C ALA A 81 -9.79 -3.31 -10.12
N THR A 82 -9.93 -2.24 -9.33
CA THR A 82 -10.50 -0.99 -9.83
C THR A 82 -9.60 -0.53 -10.97
N ASN A 83 -10.20 -0.22 -12.13
CA ASN A 83 -9.45 0.34 -13.26
C ASN A 83 -8.72 1.61 -12.79
N VAL A 84 -7.50 1.81 -13.25
CA VAL A 84 -6.62 2.93 -12.90
C VAL A 84 -7.33 4.27 -13.08
N ASP A 85 -8.12 4.44 -14.15
CA ASP A 85 -8.90 5.67 -14.39
C ASP A 85 -9.90 5.98 -13.25
N ALA A 86 -10.61 4.96 -12.77
CA ALA A 86 -11.53 5.12 -11.66
C ALA A 86 -10.79 5.44 -10.35
N ALA A 87 -9.64 4.80 -10.10
CA ALA A 87 -8.81 5.10 -8.94
C ALA A 87 -8.32 6.57 -8.95
N ILE A 88 -7.88 7.08 -10.11
CA ILE A 88 -7.45 8.48 -10.26
C ILE A 88 -8.60 9.45 -9.97
N ARG A 89 -9.80 9.20 -10.50
CA ARG A 89 -10.97 10.07 -10.28
C ARG A 89 -11.39 10.09 -8.81
N LEU A 90 -11.40 8.93 -8.15
CA LEU A 90 -11.75 8.83 -6.73
C LEU A 90 -10.71 9.51 -5.85
N ALA A 91 -9.41 9.31 -6.12
CA ALA A 91 -8.35 9.98 -5.36
C ALA A 91 -8.42 11.51 -5.50
N ARG A 92 -8.55 12.01 -6.74
CA ARG A 92 -8.67 13.45 -7.02
C ARG A 92 -9.86 14.11 -6.34
N PHE A 93 -10.98 13.38 -6.21
CA PHE A 93 -12.16 13.88 -5.51
C PHE A 93 -11.87 14.21 -4.03
N PHE A 94 -10.96 13.48 -3.40
CA PHE A 94 -10.49 13.75 -2.04
C PHE A 94 -9.23 14.65 -1.99
N GLY A 95 -8.83 15.24 -3.12
CA GLY A 95 -7.61 16.06 -3.20
C GLY A 95 -6.30 15.27 -3.10
N MET A 96 -6.33 13.97 -3.40
CA MET A 96 -5.17 13.07 -3.30
C MET A 96 -4.77 12.51 -4.67
N THR A 97 -3.52 12.08 -4.77
CA THR A 97 -3.04 11.17 -5.82
C THR A 97 -3.42 9.73 -5.50
N VAL A 98 -3.36 8.85 -6.51
CA VAL A 98 -3.60 7.41 -6.31
C VAL A 98 -2.55 6.85 -5.35
N GLU A 99 -1.33 7.34 -5.45
CA GLU A 99 -0.19 6.92 -4.65
C GLU A 99 -0.37 7.30 -3.17
N GLU A 100 -0.80 8.54 -2.89
CA GLU A 100 -1.10 9.00 -1.53
C GLU A 100 -2.28 8.23 -0.93
N MET A 101 -3.31 7.97 -1.73
CA MET A 101 -4.45 7.17 -1.29
C MET A 101 -4.05 5.71 -1.04
N ALA A 102 -3.16 5.16 -1.87
CA ALA A 102 -2.58 3.82 -1.70
C ALA A 102 -1.55 3.74 -0.56
N GLY A 103 -1.27 4.83 0.15
CA GLY A 103 -0.24 4.86 1.19
C GLY A 103 1.18 4.62 0.66
N THR A 104 1.35 4.64 -0.67
CA THR A 104 2.68 4.62 -1.26
C THR A 104 3.30 5.98 -1.11
N THR A 105 4.56 5.95 -0.70
CA THR A 105 5.32 7.08 -0.21
C THR A 105 5.60 8.21 -1.21
N ALA A 106 5.01 8.18 -2.40
CA ALA A 106 5.25 9.16 -3.45
C ALA A 106 4.82 10.60 -3.06
N GLY A 107 4.00 10.78 -2.02
CA GLY A 107 3.61 12.10 -1.49
C GLY A 107 4.41 12.58 -0.26
N ASN A 108 5.28 11.75 0.33
CA ASN A 108 6.10 12.18 1.47
C ASN A 108 7.54 12.46 0.97
N PRO A 109 7.94 13.74 0.85
CA PRO A 109 9.26 14.10 0.34
C PRO A 109 10.39 13.54 1.20
N GLU A 110 10.19 13.45 2.53
CA GLU A 110 11.19 12.92 3.46
C GLU A 110 11.45 11.43 3.21
N ILE A 111 10.41 10.62 3.04
CA ILE A 111 10.62 9.19 2.80
C ILE A 111 11.04 8.91 1.35
N SER A 112 10.65 9.75 0.39
CA SER A 112 11.18 9.70 -0.97
C SER A 112 12.70 9.96 -0.99
N GLU A 113 13.16 10.91 -0.18
CA GLU A 113 14.57 11.21 0.01
C GLU A 113 15.31 10.06 0.70
N ILE A 114 14.72 9.47 1.76
CA ILE A 114 15.28 8.27 2.43
C ILE A 114 15.43 7.11 1.44
N LEU A 115 14.43 6.85 0.60
CA LEU A 115 14.50 5.80 -0.42
C LEU A 115 15.61 6.10 -1.44
N ALA A 116 15.74 7.34 -1.89
CA ALA A 116 16.81 7.74 -2.82
C ALA A 116 18.21 7.55 -2.21
N LEU A 117 18.35 7.83 -0.90
CA LEU A 117 19.61 7.59 -0.17
C LEU A 117 19.91 6.09 -0.06
N ILE A 118 18.94 5.27 0.35
CA ILE A 118 19.11 3.81 0.44
C ILE A 118 19.50 3.21 -0.91
N LEU A 119 18.92 3.70 -2.01
CA LEU A 119 19.24 3.22 -3.36
C LEU A 119 20.67 3.50 -3.81
N ARG A 120 21.38 4.46 -3.18
CA ARG A 120 22.78 4.78 -3.49
C ARG A 120 23.80 3.98 -2.68
N LEU A 121 23.36 3.29 -1.63
CA LEU A 121 24.24 2.53 -0.74
C LEU A 121 24.72 1.21 -1.37
N SER A 122 25.90 0.74 -0.97
CA SER A 122 26.37 -0.61 -1.28
C SER A 122 25.50 -1.67 -0.57
N PRO A 123 25.55 -2.94 -1.00
CA PRO A 123 24.85 -4.02 -0.30
C PRO A 123 25.24 -4.13 1.18
N GLU A 124 26.51 -3.95 1.52
CA GLU A 124 27.04 -4.00 2.88
C GLU A 124 26.51 -2.83 3.73
N GLU A 125 26.49 -1.63 3.16
CA GLU A 125 25.94 -0.43 3.82
C GLU A 125 24.43 -0.54 4.05
N ARG A 126 23.69 -1.12 3.10
CA ARG A 126 22.25 -1.38 3.28
C ARG A 126 21.98 -2.35 4.44
N ALA A 127 22.80 -3.38 4.59
CA ALA A 127 22.67 -4.33 5.69
C ALA A 127 22.86 -3.65 7.06
N LEU A 128 23.80 -2.70 7.16
CA LEU A 128 24.01 -1.91 8.37
C LEU A 128 22.82 -1.01 8.69
N VAL A 129 22.28 -0.30 7.70
CA VAL A 129 21.09 0.55 7.88
C VAL A 129 19.87 -0.27 8.27
N LEU A 130 19.67 -1.43 7.64
CA LEU A 130 18.56 -2.33 7.97
C LEU A 130 18.63 -2.81 9.42
N ALA A 131 19.80 -3.25 9.89
CA ALA A 131 20.00 -3.68 11.26
C ALA A 131 19.69 -2.57 12.28
N GLN A 132 20.02 -1.32 11.96
CA GLN A 132 19.68 -0.17 12.82
C GLN A 132 18.16 0.08 12.87
N LEU A 133 17.49 0.06 11.71
CA LEU A 133 16.03 0.25 11.62
C LEU A 133 15.29 -0.85 12.39
N GLU A 134 15.74 -2.10 12.28
CA GLU A 134 15.20 -3.24 13.02
C GLU A 134 15.36 -3.06 14.53
N GLY A 135 16.53 -2.60 14.99
CA GLY A 135 16.79 -2.31 16.40
C GLY A 135 15.86 -1.22 16.96
N VAL A 136 15.62 -0.16 16.19
CA VAL A 136 14.67 0.92 16.56
C VAL A 136 13.24 0.38 16.63
N ALA A 137 12.83 -0.43 15.66
CA ALA A 137 11.49 -1.04 15.61
C ALA A 137 11.27 -2.02 16.77
N ALA A 138 12.28 -2.83 17.13
CA ALA A 138 12.22 -3.75 18.25
C ALA A 138 12.00 -3.03 19.59
N ARG A 139 12.73 -1.93 19.86
CA ARG A 139 12.55 -1.13 21.08
C ARG A 139 11.16 -0.52 21.23
N ARG A 140 10.53 -0.13 20.12
CA ARG A 140 9.18 0.42 20.13
C ARG A 140 8.11 -0.63 20.40
N ARG A 141 8.34 -1.89 20.02
CA ARG A 141 7.42 -3.02 20.29
C ARG A 141 7.52 -3.55 21.71
N SER A 142 8.64 -3.34 22.39
CA SER A 142 8.85 -3.73 23.80
C SER A 142 8.40 -2.65 24.81
N ARG A 143 7.78 -1.57 24.33
CA ARG A 143 7.17 -0.50 25.13
C ARG A 143 5.66 -0.57 24.96
#